data_AF-A0A967WW63-F1
#
_entry.id   AF-A0A967WW63-F1
#
_cell.length_a   1.000
_cell.length_b   1.000
_cell.length_c   1.000
_cell.angle_alpha   90.00
_cell.angle_beta   90.00
_cell.angle_gamma   90.00
#
_symmetry.space_group_name_H-M   'P 1'
#
loop_
_entity.id
_entity.type
_entity.pdbx_description
1 polymer ?
#
loop_
_entity_poly.entity_id
_entity_poly.type
_entity_poly.pdbx_seq_one_letter_code
_entity_poly.pdbx_strand_id
1 'polypeptide(L)'
;AREAGRSALDVLCEVLPQVIENLSFGRTMRWNASGVAFSRPIRWMVALHGSQVIPFEFAGLVGGRLSRGMRFEEPTAFDVQDLAAYQQAMAER
;
A
#
# COMPACT_ATOMS: atom_id res chain seq x y z
N ALA A 1 19.48 -13.90 26.57
CA ALA A 1 20.23 -13.70 25.32
C ALA A 1 19.76 -12.39 24.69
N ARG A 2 20.66 -11.59 24.09
CA ARG A 2 20.27 -10.37 23.39
C ARG A 2 19.98 -10.78 21.93
N GLU A 3 18.73 -10.68 21.52
CA GLU A 3 18.37 -10.94 20.11
C GLU A 3 18.91 -9.79 19.24
N ALA A 4 19.46 -10.15 18.08
CA ALA A 4 19.87 -9.17 17.09
C ALA A 4 18.60 -8.52 16.49
N GLY A 5 18.54 -7.20 16.49
CA GLY A 5 17.45 -6.47 15.86
C GLY A 5 17.45 -6.67 14.34
N ARG A 6 16.27 -6.67 13.73
CA ARG A 6 16.07 -6.68 12.29
C ARG A 6 15.91 -5.26 11.77
N SER A 7 16.16 -5.04 10.47
CA SER A 7 15.83 -3.75 9.87
C SER A 7 14.31 -3.54 9.85
N ALA A 8 13.87 -2.29 9.97
CA ALA A 8 12.44 -1.97 9.91
C ALA A 8 11.82 -2.42 8.58
N LEU A 9 12.56 -2.32 7.48
CA LEU A 9 12.09 -2.72 6.15
C LEU A 9 11.83 -4.22 6.07
N ASP A 10 12.74 -5.05 6.57
CA ASP A 10 12.58 -6.50 6.54
C ASP A 10 11.31 -6.92 7.28
N VAL A 11 11.09 -6.30 8.45
CA VAL A 11 9.90 -6.55 9.26
C VAL A 11 8.64 -6.05 8.54
N LEU A 12 8.67 -4.84 7.99
CA LEU A 12 7.51 -4.26 7.30
C LEU A 12 7.13 -5.05 6.04
N CYS A 13 8.09 -5.51 5.26
CA CYS A 13 7.84 -6.35 4.08
C CYS A 13 7.09 -7.65 4.43
N GLU A 14 7.40 -8.26 5.57
CA GLU A 14 6.75 -9.48 6.04
C GLU A 14 5.39 -9.23 6.68
N VAL A 15 5.26 -8.14 7.45
CA VAL A 15 4.08 -7.88 8.28
C VAL A 15 2.96 -7.21 7.49
N LEU A 16 3.25 -6.34 6.52
CA LEU A 16 2.21 -5.59 5.80
C LEU A 16 1.19 -6.47 5.08
N PRO A 17 1.56 -7.54 4.34
CA PRO A 17 0.58 -8.44 3.74
C PRO A 17 -0.37 -9.05 4.77
N GLN A 18 0.16 -9.47 5.93
CA GLN A 18 -0.61 -10.06 7.03
C GLN A 18 -1.56 -9.03 7.65
N VAL A 19 -1.11 -7.78 7.83
CA VAL A 19 -1.96 -6.71 8.36
C VAL A 19 -3.13 -6.45 7.42
N ILE A 20 -2.89 -6.38 6.11
CA ILE A 20 -3.95 -6.15 5.12
C ILE A 20 -4.94 -7.32 5.08
N GLU A 21 -4.44 -8.56 5.17
CA GLU A 21 -5.28 -9.77 5.19
C GLU A 21 -6.19 -9.84 6.43
N ASN A 22 -5.70 -9.36 7.58
CA ASN A 22 -6.46 -9.38 8.84
C ASN A 22 -7.46 -8.22 8.98
N LEU A 23 -7.61 -7.35 7.97
CA LEU A 23 -8.64 -6.32 7.97
C LEU A 23 -10.04 -6.96 7.85
N SER A 24 -10.89 -6.70 8.84
CA SER A 24 -12.26 -7.22 8.87
C SER A 24 -13.24 -6.25 8.23
N PHE A 25 -14.13 -6.78 7.40
CA PHE A 25 -15.15 -6.00 6.70
C PHE A 25 -16.50 -6.71 6.79
N GLY A 26 -17.58 -5.94 6.94
CA GLY A 26 -18.95 -6.52 6.98
C GLY A 26 -19.39 -7.17 5.66
N ARG A 27 -18.77 -6.79 4.54
CA ARG A 27 -18.92 -7.46 3.23
C ARG A 27 -17.56 -7.54 2.55
N THR A 28 -17.21 -8.73 2.09
CA THR A 28 -15.96 -9.00 1.35
C THR A 28 -16.27 -9.57 -0.02
N MET A 29 -15.30 -9.49 -0.92
CA MET A 29 -15.34 -10.09 -2.24
C MET A 29 -13.95 -10.58 -2.65
N ARG A 30 -13.94 -11.54 -3.58
CA ARG A 30 -12.76 -11.97 -4.34
C ARG A 30 -12.90 -11.43 -5.76
N TRP A 31 -11.86 -10.80 -6.30
CA TRP A 31 -11.97 -10.06 -7.58
C TRP A 31 -10.94 -10.49 -8.63
N ASN A 32 -9.93 -11.25 -8.25
CA ASN A 32 -8.88 -11.70 -9.15
C ASN A 32 -8.45 -13.13 -8.79
N ALA A 33 -7.51 -13.68 -9.57
CA ALA A 33 -7.03 -15.05 -9.42
C ALA A 33 -6.27 -15.30 -8.10
N SER A 34 -5.90 -14.26 -7.34
CA SER A 34 -5.22 -14.44 -6.05
C SER A 34 -6.12 -15.10 -5.01
N GLY A 35 -7.45 -15.01 -5.17
CA GLY A 35 -8.41 -15.57 -4.21
C GLY A 35 -8.51 -14.81 -2.88
N VAL A 36 -7.76 -13.71 -2.73
CA VAL A 36 -7.79 -12.84 -1.54
C VAL A 36 -9.16 -12.19 -1.40
N ALA A 37 -9.67 -12.16 -0.17
CA ALA A 37 -10.92 -11.49 0.18
C ALA A 37 -10.62 -10.08 0.70
N PHE A 38 -11.29 -9.06 0.15
CA PHE A 38 -11.20 -7.67 0.61
C PHE A 38 -12.55 -6.98 0.43
N SER A 39 -12.76 -5.82 1.06
CA SER A 39 -14.04 -5.09 0.91
C SER A 39 -14.35 -4.71 -0.53
N ARG A 40 -13.31 -4.39 -1.33
CA ARG A 40 -13.37 -3.96 -2.73
C ARG A 40 -12.09 -4.35 -3.48
N PRO A 41 -12.11 -4.38 -4.82
CA PRO A 41 -10.89 -4.62 -5.61
C PRO A 41 -9.86 -3.52 -5.37
N ILE A 42 -8.70 -3.88 -4.82
CA ILE A 42 -7.56 -2.97 -4.71
C ILE A 42 -7.01 -2.75 -6.12
N ARG A 43 -6.66 -1.50 -6.46
CA ARG A 43 -6.15 -1.12 -7.80
C ARG A 43 -4.69 -0.70 -7.80
N TRP A 44 -4.21 -0.17 -6.68
CA TRP A 44 -2.84 0.28 -6.46
C TRP A 44 -2.62 0.44 -4.95
N MET A 45 -1.35 0.46 -4.53
CA MET A 45 -0.95 0.68 -3.14
C MET A 45 0.32 1.54 -3.11
N VAL A 46 0.32 2.55 -2.24
CA VAL A 46 1.54 3.28 -1.89
C VAL A 46 2.08 2.71 -0.58
N ALA A 47 3.38 2.37 -0.59
CA ALA A 47 4.03 1.64 0.50
C ALA A 47 5.38 2.28 0.81
N LEU A 48 5.39 3.21 1.77
CA LEU A 48 6.57 4.02 2.11
C LEU A 48 6.89 3.97 3.60
N HIS A 49 8.18 3.88 3.93
CA HIS A 49 8.72 4.15 5.26
C HIS A 49 9.64 5.38 5.16
N GLY A 50 9.13 6.55 5.57
CA GLY A 50 9.76 7.83 5.23
C GLY A 50 9.74 8.04 3.72
N SER A 51 10.92 8.15 3.12
CA SER A 51 11.10 8.25 1.67
C SER A 51 11.45 6.92 1.01
N GLN A 52 11.53 5.81 1.74
CA GLN A 52 11.92 4.51 1.21
C GLN A 52 10.71 3.66 0.84
N VAL A 53 10.72 3.06 -0.35
CA VAL A 53 9.69 2.10 -0.77
C VAL A 53 9.83 0.80 0.03
N ILE A 54 8.71 0.28 0.50
CA ILE A 54 8.62 -1.04 1.14
C ILE A 54 8.20 -2.04 0.05
N PRO A 55 9.11 -2.91 -0.45
CA PRO A 55 8.83 -3.80 -1.56
C PRO A 55 8.04 -5.03 -1.10
N PHE A 56 6.72 -4.87 -0.93
CA PHE A 56 5.80 -5.98 -0.66
C PHE A 56 4.76 -6.12 -1.75
N GLU A 57 4.20 -7.32 -1.85
CA GLU A 57 3.10 -7.66 -2.75
C GLU A 57 1.88 -8.12 -1.96
N PHE A 58 0.69 -7.71 -2.39
CA PHE A 58 -0.57 -8.21 -1.87
C PHE A 58 -1.58 -8.42 -3.00
N ALA A 59 -2.21 -9.59 -3.05
CA ALA A 59 -3.20 -9.95 -4.06
C ALA A 59 -2.73 -9.73 -5.52
N GLY A 60 -1.44 -9.91 -5.83
CA GLY A 60 -0.87 -9.66 -7.16
C GLY A 60 -0.50 -8.20 -7.45
N LEU A 61 -0.58 -7.32 -6.46
CA LEU A 61 -0.25 -5.90 -6.58
C LEU A 61 1.00 -5.57 -5.76
N VAL A 62 1.99 -4.96 -6.41
CA VAL A 62 3.22 -4.51 -5.76
C VAL A 62 3.01 -3.08 -5.22
N GLY A 63 3.38 -2.85 -3.97
CA GLY A 63 3.40 -1.52 -3.37
C GLY A 63 4.52 -0.65 -3.95
N GLY A 64 4.26 0.65 -4.14
CA GLY A 64 5.23 1.58 -4.73
C GLY A 64 5.06 3.03 -4.27
N ARG A 65 5.51 3.96 -5.12
CA ARG A 65 5.39 5.42 -4.89
C ARG A 65 4.24 6.08 -5.64
N LEU A 66 3.56 5.34 -6.53
CA LEU A 66 2.56 5.91 -7.41
C LEU A 66 1.21 5.93 -6.71
N SER A 67 0.75 7.14 -6.40
CA SER A 67 -0.61 7.41 -5.96
C SER A 67 -1.50 7.81 -7.14
N ARG A 68 -2.81 7.82 -6.93
CA ARG A 68 -3.80 8.32 -7.90
C ARG A 68 -4.79 9.26 -7.23
N GLY A 69 -5.14 10.33 -7.94
CA GLY A 69 -6.16 11.30 -7.54
C GLY A 69 -7.57 10.84 -7.92
N MET A 70 -8.48 11.80 -8.10
CA MET A 70 -9.84 11.51 -8.54
C MET A 70 -9.85 10.90 -9.95
N ARG A 71 -10.81 10.00 -10.22
CA ARG A 71 -10.85 9.14 -11.42
C ARG A 71 -10.79 9.89 -12.76
N PHE A 72 -11.15 11.17 -12.78
CA PHE A 72 -11.25 11.99 -14.00
C PHE A 72 -10.31 13.20 -13.98
N GLU A 73 -9.35 13.20 -13.08
CA GLU A 73 -8.40 14.29 -12.89
C GLU A 73 -7.06 13.91 -13.51
N GLU A 74 -6.46 14.85 -14.26
CA GLU A 74 -5.13 14.67 -14.85
C GLU A 74 -4.08 15.48 -14.06
N PRO A 75 -2.90 14.90 -13.78
CA PRO A 75 -2.47 13.56 -14.15
C PRO A 75 -3.13 12.49 -13.26
N THR A 76 -3.60 11.42 -13.89
CA THR A 76 -4.28 10.29 -13.22
C THR A 76 -3.43 9.62 -12.13
N ALA A 77 -2.11 9.69 -12.24
CA ALA A 77 -1.16 9.16 -11.25
C ALA A 77 -0.04 10.17 -10.98
N PHE A 78 0.51 10.12 -9.76
CA PHE A 78 1.62 10.98 -9.35
C PHE A 78 2.56 10.25 -8.38
N ASP A 79 3.82 10.65 -8.37
CA ASP A 79 4.83 10.10 -7.48
C ASP A 79 4.74 10.73 -6.08
N VAL A 80 4.77 9.88 -5.07
CA VAL A 80 4.78 10.27 -3.66
C VAL A 80 6.19 10.10 -3.11
N GLN A 81 6.81 11.22 -2.77
CA GLN A 81 8.17 11.20 -2.23
C GLN A 81 8.22 10.74 -0.77
N ASP A 82 7.27 11.22 0.02
CA ASP A 82 7.07 10.92 1.43
C ASP A 82 5.62 11.27 1.82
N LEU A 83 5.31 11.16 3.12
CA LEU A 83 3.99 11.48 3.65
C LEU A 83 3.59 12.94 3.43
N ALA A 84 4.52 13.89 3.53
CA ALA A 84 4.22 15.32 3.37
C ALA A 84 3.85 15.62 1.91
N ALA A 85 4.61 15.08 0.96
CA ALA A 85 4.32 15.19 -0.46
C ALA A 85 2.97 14.57 -0.83
N TYR A 86 2.61 13.42 -0.23
CA TYR A 86 1.28 12.82 -0.40
C TYR A 86 0.16 13.75 0.08
N GLN A 87 0.31 14.29 1.30
CA GLN A 87 -0.72 15.16 1.89
C GLN A 87 -0.92 16.43 1.09
N GLN A 88 0.17 17.07 0.67
CA GLN A 88 0.10 18.26 -0.17
C GLN A 88 -0.58 17.95 -1.51
N ALA A 89 -0.12 16.89 -2.20
CA ALA A 89 -0.69 16.50 -3.47
C ALA A 89 -2.19 16.16 -3.37
N MET A 90 -2.67 15.60 -2.26
CA MET A 90 -4.09 15.29 -2.05
C MET A 90 -4.92 16.49 -1.57
N ALA A 91 -4.30 17.54 -1.03
CA ALA A 91 -4.99 18.76 -0.59
C ALA A 91 -5.24 19.75 -1.74
N GLU A 92 -4.37 19.73 -2.75
CA GLU A 92 -4.43 20.62 -3.92
C GLU A 92 -5.32 20.09 -5.05
N ARG A 93 -5.89 18.89 -4.89
CA ARG A 93 -6.69 18.15 -5.88
C ARG A 93 -8.13 17.97 -5.42
#